data_AF-A0A7D5TUN3-F1
#
_entry.id   AF-A0A7D5TUN3-F1
#
_cell.length_a   1.000
_cell.length_b   1.000
_cell.length_c   1.000
_cell.angle_alpha   90.00
_cell.angle_beta   90.00
_cell.angle_gamma   90.00
#
_symmetry.space_group_name_H-M   'P 1'
#
loop_
_entity.id
_entity.type
_entity.pdbx_description
1 polymer ?
#
loop_
_entity_poly.entity_id
_entity_poly.type
_entity_poly.pdbx_seq_one_letter_code
_entity_poly.pdbx_strand_id
1 'polypeptide(L)'
;MLRSKRPDRIEHEKVNGETATTRFYLSDPDYEARVEVSRSESWEFGVDDEGVAELVSTTDSVDDLAAEAELPDWLVEMLYGFGLSEIER
;
A
#
# COMPACT_ATOMS: atom_id res chain seq x y z
N MET A 1 -17.74 -5.98 -6.44
CA MET A 1 -17.55 -5.91 -7.90
C MET A 1 -16.13 -6.36 -8.20
N LEU A 2 -15.92 -7.30 -9.14
CA LEU A 2 -14.58 -7.84 -9.46
C LEU A 2 -13.68 -6.70 -9.96
N ARG A 3 -12.73 -6.24 -9.14
CA ARG A 3 -11.73 -5.28 -9.59
C ARG A 3 -10.67 -6.02 -10.41
N SER A 4 -11.00 -6.35 -11.65
CA SER A 4 -10.03 -6.70 -12.70
C SER A 4 -9.36 -5.43 -13.26
N LYS A 5 -9.03 -4.46 -12.41
CA LYS A 5 -8.21 -3.32 -12.83
C LYS A 5 -6.77 -3.79 -12.83
N ARG A 6 -6.14 -3.75 -14.01
CA ARG A 6 -4.70 -3.91 -14.09
C ARG A 6 -4.09 -2.72 -13.34
N PRO A 7 -3.08 -2.94 -12.48
CA PRO A 7 -2.35 -1.83 -11.89
C PRO A 7 -1.76 -0.98 -13.00
N ASP A 8 -1.83 0.33 -12.82
CA ASP A 8 -1.26 1.32 -13.73
C ASP A 8 0.26 1.24 -13.73
N ARG A 9 0.84 0.95 -12.56
CA ARG A 9 2.28 0.74 -12.38
C ARG A 9 2.52 -0.41 -11.42
N ILE A 10 3.53 -1.23 -11.72
CA ILE A 10 4.01 -2.28 -10.84
C ILE A 10 5.51 -2.04 -10.63
N GLU A 11 5.91 -1.87 -9.38
CA GLU A 11 7.30 -1.78 -8.97
C GLU A 11 7.66 -3.04 -8.19
N HIS A 12 8.90 -3.49 -8.33
CA HIS A 12 9.44 -4.60 -7.56
C HIS A 12 10.70 -4.15 -6.85
N GLU A 13 10.74 -4.31 -5.54
CA GLU A 13 11.88 -3.98 -4.72
C GLU A 13 12.34 -5.18 -3.90
N LYS A 14 13.66 -5.37 -3.80
CA LYS A 14 14.23 -6.46 -3.02
C LYS A 14 14.63 -5.96 -1.63
N VAL A 15 13.84 -6.33 -0.62
CA VAL A 15 14.03 -5.89 0.77
C VAL A 15 14.37 -7.10 1.63
N ASN A 16 15.52 -7.06 2.33
CA ASN A 16 15.99 -8.17 3.17
C ASN A 16 16.02 -9.55 2.46
N GLY A 17 16.25 -9.56 1.15
CA GLY A 17 16.38 -10.78 0.35
C GLY A 17 15.07 -11.30 -0.25
N GLU A 18 13.91 -10.80 0.18
CA GLU A 18 12.61 -11.11 -0.41
C GLU A 18 12.19 -10.01 -1.39
N THR A 19 11.31 -10.34 -2.32
CA THR A 19 10.80 -9.39 -3.32
C THR A 19 9.47 -8.84 -2.84
N ALA A 20 9.44 -7.56 -2.50
CA ALA A 20 8.22 -6.80 -2.32
C ALA A 20 7.73 -6.33 -3.71
N THR A 21 6.44 -6.49 -3.95
CA THR A 21 5.77 -6.04 -5.18
C THR A 21 4.79 -4.96 -4.82
N THR A 22 5.00 -3.75 -5.35
CA THR A 22 4.12 -2.61 -5.15
C THR A 22 3.32 -2.36 -6.40
N ARG A 23 2.00 -2.24 -6.28
CA ARG A 23 1.05 -2.03 -7.37
C ARG A 23 0.32 -0.73 -7.12
N PHE A 24 0.39 0.17 -8.08
CA PHE A 24 -0.31 1.45 -8.05
C PHE A 24 -1.53 1.38 -8.95
N TYR A 25 -2.66 1.82 -8.41
CA TYR A 25 -3.92 1.95 -9.10
C TYR A 25 -4.32 3.43 -9.05
N LEU A 26 -4.14 4.17 -10.14
CA LEU A 26 -4.44 5.61 -10.23
C LEU A 26 -5.91 5.88 -10.61
N SER A 27 -6.72 4.83 -10.62
CA SER A 27 -8.13 4.89 -11.00
C SER A 27 -8.94 4.23 -9.90
N ASP A 28 -8.98 4.82 -8.72
CA ASP A 28 -9.88 4.37 -7.65
C ASP A 28 -11.12 5.28 -7.60
N PRO A 29 -12.34 4.74 -7.40
CA PRO A 29 -13.52 5.56 -7.15
C PRO A 29 -13.56 6.15 -5.73
N ASP A 30 -12.88 5.53 -4.76
CA ASP A 30 -12.92 5.92 -3.35
C ASP A 30 -11.70 6.80 -2.96
N TYR A 31 -10.59 6.71 -3.70
CA TYR A 31 -9.34 7.43 -3.47
C TYR A 31 -8.78 8.02 -4.77
N GLU A 32 -7.83 8.96 -4.69
CA GLU A 32 -7.15 9.46 -5.90
C GLU A 32 -6.24 8.38 -6.50
N ALA A 33 -5.54 7.66 -5.64
CA ALA A 33 -4.77 6.47 -6.00
C ALA A 33 -4.88 5.39 -4.93
N ARG A 34 -4.52 4.17 -5.30
CA ARG A 34 -4.41 3.04 -4.37
C ARG A 34 -3.07 2.36 -4.55
N VAL A 35 -2.42 2.04 -3.43
CA VAL A 35 -1.12 1.39 -3.41
C VAL A 35 -1.26 0.07 -2.68
N GLU A 36 -1.04 -1.03 -3.38
CA GLU A 36 -1.01 -2.37 -2.80
C GLU A 36 0.43 -2.84 -2.75
N VAL A 37 0.93 -3.17 -1.56
CA VAL A 37 2.26 -3.74 -1.38
C VAL A 37 2.09 -5.19 -0.96
N SER A 38 2.59 -6.11 -1.77
CA SER A 38 2.53 -7.55 -1.51
C SER A 38 3.93 -8.13 -1.35
N ARG A 39 4.13 -8.87 -0.26
CA ARG A 39 5.30 -9.69 0.03
C ARG A 39 4.84 -10.99 0.70
N SER A 40 5.35 -11.31 1.89
CA SER A 40 4.86 -12.38 2.75
C SER A 40 3.50 -12.02 3.35
N GLU A 41 3.29 -10.73 3.64
CA GLU A 41 2.01 -10.12 3.94
C GLU A 41 1.62 -9.14 2.81
N SER A 42 0.37 -8.72 2.77
CA SER A 42 -0.14 -7.72 1.83
C SER A 42 -0.73 -6.55 2.60
N TRP A 43 -0.32 -5.33 2.23
CA TRP A 43 -0.83 -4.07 2.74
C TRP A 43 -1.49 -3.31 1.60
N GLU A 44 -2.61 -2.68 1.89
CA GLU A 44 -3.37 -1.89 0.93
C GLU A 44 -3.57 -0.48 1.50
N PHE A 45 -3.11 0.52 0.75
CA PHE A 45 -3.17 1.92 1.11
C PHE A 45 -4.03 2.68 0.11
N GLY A 46 -4.93 3.53 0.61
CA GLY A 46 -5.66 4.53 -0.16
C GLY A 46 -4.90 5.84 -0.10
N VAL A 47 -4.70 6.49 -1.25
CA VAL A 47 -4.01 7.77 -1.35
C VAL A 47 -5.00 8.84 -1.77
N ASP A 48 -5.13 9.89 -0.96
CA ASP A 48 -5.97 11.05 -1.25
C ASP A 48 -5.24 12.12 -2.09
N ASP A 49 -5.99 13.17 -2.46
CA ASP A 49 -5.53 14.34 -3.24
C ASP A 49 -4.39 15.12 -2.55
N GLU A 50 -4.23 14.97 -1.22
CA GLU A 50 -3.16 15.60 -0.47
C GLU A 50 -1.87 14.76 -0.48
N GLY A 51 -1.92 13.56 -1.07
CA GLY A 51 -0.81 12.62 -1.13
C GLY A 51 -0.57 11.90 0.19
N VAL A 52 -1.58 11.84 1.06
CA VAL A 52 -1.55 11.07 2.30
C VAL A 52 -1.97 9.64 2.00
N ALA A 53 -1.22 8.66 2.52
CA ALA A 53 -1.49 7.24 2.33
C ALA A 53 -2.13 6.64 3.57
N GLU A 54 -3.44 6.40 3.53
CA GLU A 54 -4.21 5.75 4.58
C GLU A 54 -4.15 4.24 4.44
N LEU A 55 -3.78 3.52 5.51
CA LEU A 55 -3.83 2.06 5.53
C LEU A 55 -5.28 1.56 5.54
N VAL A 56 -5.71 0.95 4.44
CA VAL A 56 -7.08 0.44 4.28
C VAL A 56 -7.20 -0.99 4.78
N SER A 57 -6.20 -1.84 4.52
CA SER A 57 -6.24 -3.24 4.93
C SER A 57 -4.85 -3.86 4.97
N THR A 58 -4.65 -4.83 5.84
CA THR A 58 -3.46 -5.68 5.85
C THR A 58 -3.84 -7.13 6.14
N THR A 59 -3.05 -8.08 5.64
CA THR A 59 -3.22 -9.50 5.94
C THR A 59 -2.61 -9.94 7.27
N ASP A 60 -1.80 -9.10 7.93
CA ASP A 60 -1.11 -9.46 9.18
C ASP A 60 -2.00 -9.30 10.43
N SER A 61 -3.01 -8.42 10.37
CA SER A 61 -3.96 -8.27 11.47
C SER A 61 -4.98 -9.42 11.49
N VAL A 62 -4.78 -10.35 12.42
CA VAL A 62 -5.71 -11.48 12.71
C VAL A 62 -7.04 -10.99 13.31
N ASP A 63 -7.07 -9.73 13.77
CA ASP A 63 -8.26 -8.98 14.18
C ASP A 63 -8.48 -7.87 13.13
N ASP A 64 -9.70 -7.70 12.63
CA ASP A 64 -10.15 -6.87 11.48
C ASP A 64 -9.79 -5.34 11.53
N LEU A 65 -8.87 -4.92 12.39
CA LEU A 65 -8.45 -3.53 12.59
C LEU A 65 -7.12 -3.25 11.90
N ALA A 66 -7.20 -2.70 10.69
CA ALA A 66 -6.04 -2.16 9.97
C ALA A 66 -5.29 -1.09 10.81
N ALA A 67 -6.01 -0.33 11.63
CA ALA A 67 -5.45 0.75 12.46
C ALA A 67 -4.47 0.31 13.55
N GLU A 68 -4.46 -0.98 13.92
CA GLU A 68 -3.53 -1.52 14.91
C GLU A 68 -2.34 -2.25 14.28
N ALA A 69 -2.29 -2.33 12.94
CA ALA A 69 -1.20 -2.98 12.24
C ALA A 69 0.10 -2.18 12.36
N GLU A 70 1.16 -2.82 12.85
CA GLU A 70 2.50 -2.24 12.82
C GLU A 70 3.06 -2.31 11.40
N LEU A 71 3.21 -1.15 10.76
CA LEU A 71 3.86 -1.06 9.45
C LEU A 71 5.37 -1.18 9.63
N PRO A 72 6.03 -2.11 8.92
CA PRO A 72 7.48 -2.25 9.05
C PRO A 72 8.19 -1.04 8.43
N ASP A 73 9.32 -0.62 9.01
CA ASP A 73 10.02 0.62 8.62
C ASP A 73 10.35 0.67 7.12
N TRP A 74 10.77 -0.46 6.54
CA TRP A 74 11.10 -0.55 5.12
C TRP A 74 9.92 -0.22 4.20
N LEU A 75 8.69 -0.53 4.63
CA LEU A 75 7.47 -0.24 3.87
C LEU A 75 7.19 1.25 3.91
N VAL A 76 7.33 1.86 5.10
CA VAL A 76 7.17 3.30 5.30
C VAL A 76 8.21 4.07 4.47
N GLU A 77 9.48 3.68 4.54
CA GLU A 77 10.56 4.29 3.73
C GLU A 77 10.32 4.15 2.23
N MET A 78 9.83 2.99 1.78
CA MET A 78 9.49 2.74 0.38
C MET A 78 8.34 3.65 -0.09
N LEU A 79 7.28 3.78 0.72
CA LEU A 79 6.12 4.63 0.44
C LEU A 79 6.52 6.11 0.34
N TYR A 80 7.34 6.60 1.26
CA TYR A 80 7.93 7.94 1.13
C TYR A 80 8.80 8.07 -0.11
N GLY A 81 9.56 7.04 -0.46
CA GLY A 81 10.37 6.98 -1.68
C GLY A 81 9.54 7.09 -2.97
N PHE A 82 8.27 6.69 -2.95
CA PHE A 82 7.34 6.84 -4.05
C PHE A 82 6.71 8.24 -4.15
N GLY A 83 7.00 9.12 -3.20
CA GLY A 83 6.54 10.51 -3.19
C GLY A 83 5.26 10.74 -2.38
N LEU A 84 4.90 9.82 -1.50
CA LEU A 84 3.82 10.04 -0.53
C LEU A 84 4.27 11.04 0.53
N SER A 85 3.37 11.93 0.93
CA SER A 85 3.67 13.03 1.86
C SER A 85 3.59 12.57 3.31
N GLU A 86 2.61 11.73 3.62
CA GLU A 86 2.31 11.23 4.97
C GLU A 86 1.66 9.85 4.87
N ILE A 87 1.73 9.07 5.96
CA ILE A 87 1.14 7.74 6.05
C ILE A 87 0.28 7.69 7.32
N GLU A 88 -1.02 7.46 7.15
CA GLU A 88 -2.00 7.34 8.23
C GLU A 88 -2.37 5.86 8.48
N ARG A 89 -2.68 5.56 9.75
CA ARG A 89 -3.06 4.23 10.24
C ARG A 89 -4.38 4.31 10.99
#